data_AF-A0A6J6GES9-F1
#
_entry.id   AF-A0A6J6GES9-F1
#
_cell.length_a   1.000
_cell.length_b   1.000
_cell.length_c   1.000
_cell.angle_alpha   90.00
_cell.angle_beta   90.00
_cell.angle_gamma   90.00
#
_symmetry.space_group_name_H-M   'P 1'
#
loop_
_entity.id
_entity.type
_entity.pdbx_description
1 polymer ?
#
loop_
_entity_poly.entity_id
_entity_poly.type
_entity_poly.pdbx_seq_one_letter_code
_entity_poly.pdbx_strand_id
1 'polypeptide(L)' 'MPVILISHNMPQVFEVADRIQIQRLGKRAAVVTPKTHTMNDVVAIMTGAMTVDKKDQALTPVR' A
#
# COMPACT_ATOMS: atom_id res chain seq x y z
N MET A 1 17.62 -0.75 -11.00
CA MET A 1 17.96 -0.76 -9.55
C MET A 1 16.66 -0.56 -8.76
N PRO A 2 16.31 -1.44 -7.81
CA PRO A 2 15.10 -1.28 -7.00
C PRO A 2 15.30 -0.23 -5.89
N VAL A 3 14.23 0.52 -5.57
CA VAL A 3 14.21 1.54 -4.50
C VAL A 3 13.08 1.23 -3.52
N ILE A 4 13.34 1.41 -2.22
CA ILE A 4 12.32 1.31 -1.17
C ILE A 4 12.15 2.71 -0.56
N LEU A 5 10.96 3.28 -0.73
CA LEU A 5 10.56 4.54 -0.10
C LEU A 5 9.59 4.25 1.05
N ILE A 6 9.88 4.79 2.23
CA ILE A 6 8.96 4.77 3.38
C ILE A 6 8.46 6.20 3.59
N SER A 7 7.17 6.40 3.38
CA SER A 7 6.53 7.69 3.56
C SER A 7 5.08 7.51 3.96
N HIS A 8 4.55 8.50 4.67
CA HIS A 8 3.13 8.65 4.98
C HIS A 8 2.50 9.79 4.16
N ASN A 9 3.29 10.51 3.34
CA ASN A 9 2.79 11.54 2.44
C ASN A 9 2.20 10.87 1.19
N MET A 10 0.89 10.64 1.22
CA MET A 10 0.21 9.83 0.23
C MET A 10 0.25 10.39 -1.21
N PRO A 11 0.09 11.71 -1.44
CA PRO A 11 0.31 12.30 -2.77
C PRO A 11 1.65 11.92 -3.40
N GLN A 12 2.73 12.06 -2.65
CA GLN A 12 4.07 11.74 -3.14
C GLN A 12 4.23 10.22 -3.40
N VAL A 13 3.72 9.39 -2.50
CA VAL A 13 3.76 7.92 -2.67
C VAL A 13 3.05 7.50 -3.96
N PHE A 14 1.88 8.08 -4.25
CA PHE A 14 1.11 7.77 -5.45
C PHE A 14 1.77 8.25 -6.75
N GLU A 15 2.55 9.32 -6.69
CA GLU A 15 3.27 9.86 -7.85
C GLU A 15 4.42 8.94 -8.30
N VAL A 16 5.12 8.32 -7.35
CA VAL A 16 6.40 7.64 -7.63
C VAL A 16 6.37 6.12 -7.48
N ALA A 17 5.36 5.55 -6.83
CA ALA A 17 5.37 4.13 -6.48
C ALA A 17 4.71 3.25 -7.54
N ASP A 18 5.42 2.23 -8.02
CA ASP A 18 4.80 1.15 -8.79
C ASP A 18 3.92 0.24 -7.91
N ARG A 19 4.31 0.07 -6.65
CA ARG A 19 3.64 -0.78 -5.65
C ARG A 19 3.75 -0.17 -4.26
N ILE A 20 2.67 -0.27 -3.49
CA ILE A 20 2.54 0.29 -2.16
C ILE A 20 2.28 -0.84 -1.17
N GLN A 21 3.16 -0.99 -0.17
CA GLN A 21 2.94 -1.89 0.96
C GLN A 21 2.46 -1.09 2.16
N ILE A 22 1.27 -1.42 2.67
CA ILE A 22 0.70 -0.75 3.83
C ILE A 22 1.03 -1.58 5.07
N GLN A 23 1.63 -0.93 6.08
CA GLN A 23 1.91 -1.54 7.38
C GLN A 23 1.00 -0.95 8.44
N ARG A 24 0.47 -1.82 9.31
CA ARG A 24 -0.35 -1.44 10.46
C ARG A 24 -0.08 -2.39 11.62
N LEU A 25 0.12 -1.83 12.83
CA LEU A 25 0.35 -2.58 14.06
C LEU A 25 1.43 -3.69 13.93
N GLY A 26 2.55 -3.35 13.29
CA GLY A 26 3.68 -4.27 13.10
C GLY A 26 3.45 -5.40 12.09
N LYS A 27 2.37 -5.34 11.30
CA LYS A 27 2.05 -6.35 10.29
C LYS A 27 1.73 -5.68 8.96
N ARG A 28 1.89 -6.43 7.87
CA ARG A 28 1.42 -6.02 6.55
C ARG A 28 -0.10 -6.05 6.53
N ALA A 29 -0.71 -4.93 6.19
CA ALA A 29 -2.16 -4.76 6.15
C ALA A 29 -2.71 -4.96 4.72
N ALA A 30 -1.95 -4.55 3.71
CA ALA A 30 -2.27 -4.76 2.29
C ALA A 30 -1.05 -4.54 1.39
N VAL A 31 -1.16 -5.02 0.16
CA VAL A 31 -0.28 -4.68 -0.96
C VAL A 31 -1.16 -4.18 -2.09
N VAL A 32 -0.92 -2.95 -2.54
CA VAL A 32 -1.74 -2.29 -3.55
C VAL A 32 -0.88 -1.57 -4.59
N THR A 33 -1.52 -1.00 -5.60
CA THR A 33 -0.87 -0.14 -6.60
C THR A 33 -1.71 1.13 -6.79
N PRO A 34 -1.13 2.23 -7.32
CA PRO A 34 -1.90 3.42 -7.67
C PRO A 34 -3.01 3.18 -8.69
N LYS A 35 -2.94 2.06 -9.44
CA LYS A 35 -3.95 1.67 -10.45
C LYS A 35 -5.12 0.88 -9.88
N THR A 36 -4.95 0.26 -8.71
CA THR A 36 -5.96 -0.64 -8.12
C THR A 36 -6.74 -0.01 -6.98
N HIS A 37 -6.17 0.99 -6.32
CA HIS A 37 -6.75 1.62 -5.13
C HIS A 37 -6.59 3.12 -5.20
N THR A 38 -7.55 3.83 -4.61
CA THR A 38 -7.47 5.27 -4.44
C THR A 38 -6.64 5.64 -3.22
N MET A 39 -6.25 6.91 -3.13
CA MET A 39 -5.56 7.42 -1.95
C MET A 39 -6.39 7.25 -0.67
N ASN A 40 -7.71 7.45 -0.76
CA ASN A 40 -8.63 7.29 0.36
C ASN A 40 -8.67 5.84 0.85
N ASP A 41 -8.66 4.86 -0.06
CA ASP A 41 -8.62 3.44 0.31
C ASP A 41 -7.35 3.11 1.09
N VAL A 42 -6.20 3.65 0.66
CA VAL A 42 -4.91 3.44 1.34
C VAL A 42 -4.92 4.03 2.74
N VAL A 43 -5.47 5.24 2.91
CA VAL A 43 -5.63 5.86 4.23
C VAL A 43 -6.60 5.05 5.11
N ALA A 44 -7.70 4.56 4.55
CA ALA A 44 -8.65 3.71 5.26
C ALA A 44 -8.00 2.40 5.75
N ILE A 45 -7.15 1.77 4.94
CA ILE A 45 -6.40 0.57 5.36
C ILE A 45 -5.35 0.91 6.42
N MET A 46 -4.62 2.01 6.26
CA MET A 46 -3.56 2.43 7.19
C MET A 46 -4.11 2.74 8.59
N THR A 47 -5.28 3.35 8.65
CA THR A 47 -5.99 3.65 9.91
C THR A 47 -6.74 2.43 10.45
N GLY A 48 -7.13 1.50 9.57
CA GLY A 48 -7.92 0.31 9.90
C GLY A 48 -9.43 0.50 9.76
N ALA A 49 -9.87 1.58 9.12
CA ALA A 49 -11.27 1.77 8.72
C ALA A 49 -11.68 0.81 7.58
N MET A 50 -10.72 0.31 6.80
CA MET A 50 -10.93 -0.75 5.81
C MET A 50 -9.96 -1.91 6.08
N THR A 51 -10.42 -3.15 5.87
CA THR A 51 -9.60 -4.36 6.02
C THR A 51 -9.51 -5.11 4.71
N VAL A 52 -8.35 -5.71 4.46
CA VAL A 52 -8.06 -6.50 3.26
C VAL A 52 -7.84 -7.95 3.69
N ASP A 53 -8.43 -8.89 2.94
CA ASP A 53 -8.29 -10.33 3.18
C ASP A 53 -6.82 -10.75 3.16
N LYS A 54 -6.42 -11.65 4.07
CA LYS A 54 -5.01 -12.08 4.19
C LYS A 54 -4.41 -12.64 2.91
N LYS A 55 -5.23 -13.30 2.08
CA LYS A 55 -4.81 -13.85 0.78
C LYS A 55 -4.34 -12.74 -0.19
N ASP A 56 -4.92 -11.55 -0.06
CA ASP A 56 -4.67 -10.39 -0.93
C ASP A 56 -3.59 -9.45 -0.34
N GLN A 57 -3.03 -9.79 0.82
CA GLN A 57 -1.92 -9.07 1.43
C GLN A 57 -0.56 -9.54 0.89
N ALA A 58 -0.48 -10.48 -0.05
CA ALA A 58 0.79 -11.01 -0.54
C ALA A 58 1.51 -10.02 -1.48
N LEU A 59 2.85 -10.00 -1.43
CA LEU A 59 3.65 -9.26 -2.41
C LEU A 59 3.65 -10.03 -3.73
N THR A 60 2.87 -9.58 -4.71
CA THR A 60 2.94 -10.08 -6.09
C THR A 60 4.03 -9.35 -6.88
N PRO A 61 4.68 -10.01 -7.86
CA PRO A 61 5.65 -9.36 -8.72
C PRO A 61 5.01 -8.18 -9.46
N VAL A 62 5.69 -7.03 -9.43
CA VAL A 62 5.37 -5.92 -10.33
C VAL A 62 6.00 -6.29 -11.67
N ARG A 63 5.16 -6.50 -12.70
CA ARG A 63 5.64 -6.65 -14.08
C ARG A 63 5.68 -5.30 -14.75
#